data_AF-A0A1F5SUY1-F1
#
_entry.id   AF-A0A1F5SUY1-F1
#
_cell.length_a   1.000
_cell.length_b   1.000
_cell.length_c   1.000
_cell.angle_alpha   90.00
_cell.angle_beta   90.00
_cell.angle_gamma   90.00
#
_symmetry.space_group_name_H-M   'P 1'
#
loop_
_entity.id
_entity.type
_entity.pdbx_description
1 polymer ?
#
loop_
_entity_poly.entity_id
_entity_poly.type
_entity_poly.pdbx_seq_one_letter_code
_entity_poly.pdbx_strand_id
1 'polypeptide(L)'
;MEISYFDQKVQAVCDQALKLIGLDKLKFRPMRRRNDRLNTKRGFVIGRTNLKTGLITIDIWTPKFRKPKAVASILRTLAHEAAHHQKPPYRSRFRGHLINRGHYPVFYRQVTRNIKKLKKDKILGSYFIK
;
A
#
# COMPACT_ATOMS: atom_id res chain seq x y z
N MET A 1 -15.84 -10.15 -17.43
CA MET A 1 -15.45 -8.90 -16.72
C MET A 1 -14.09 -8.48 -17.24
N GLU A 2 -14.05 -7.51 -18.15
CA GLU A 2 -12.79 -6.97 -18.67
C GLU A 2 -12.03 -6.25 -17.56
N ILE A 3 -10.71 -6.49 -17.48
CA ILE A 3 -9.83 -5.78 -16.55
C ILE A 3 -9.53 -4.43 -17.19
N SER A 4 -9.89 -3.34 -16.50
CA SER A 4 -9.67 -1.98 -17.01
C SER A 4 -8.19 -1.73 -17.34
N TYR A 5 -7.93 -0.90 -18.36
CA TYR A 5 -6.55 -0.48 -18.69
C TYR A 5 -5.82 0.12 -17.47
N PHE A 6 -6.56 0.85 -16.63
CA PHE A 6 -6.01 1.44 -15.41
C PHE A 6 -5.59 0.37 -14.38
N ASP A 7 -6.38 -0.69 -14.21
CA ASP A 7 -6.03 -1.81 -13.32
C ASP A 7 -4.73 -2.49 -13.77
N GLN A 8 -4.58 -2.75 -15.07
CA GLN A 8 -3.38 -3.37 -15.65
C GLN A 8 -2.15 -2.48 -15.46
N LYS A 9 -2.28 -1.18 -15.75
CA LYS A 9 -1.23 -0.18 -15.52
C LYS A 9 -0.80 -0.15 -14.05
N VAL A 10 -1.76 -0.07 -13.12
CA VAL A 10 -1.44 -0.02 -11.69
C VAL A 10 -0.81 -1.32 -11.20
N GLN A 11 -1.28 -2.48 -11.68
CA GLN A 11 -0.68 -3.78 -11.40
C GLN A 11 0.80 -3.79 -11.79
N ALA A 12 1.13 -3.47 -13.05
CA ALA A 12 2.50 -3.46 -13.54
C ALA A 12 3.40 -2.48 -12.76
N VAL A 13 2.90 -1.27 -12.48
CA VAL A 13 3.64 -0.26 -11.71
C VAL A 13 3.92 -0.72 -10.28
N CYS A 14 2.94 -1.35 -9.62
CA CYS A 14 3.12 -1.85 -8.26
C CYS A 14 4.05 -3.06 -8.19
N ASP A 15 3.98 -3.97 -9.18
CA ASP A 15 4.89 -5.11 -9.26
C ASP A 15 6.34 -4.65 -9.49
N GLN A 16 6.57 -3.65 -10.34
CA GLN A 16 7.88 -3.02 -10.50
C GLN A 16 8.35 -2.33 -9.21
N ALA A 17 7.46 -1.63 -8.52
CA ALA A 17 7.77 -0.98 -7.24
C ALA A 17 8.19 -1.98 -6.16
N LEU A 18 7.53 -3.13 -6.07
CA LEU A 18 7.88 -4.21 -5.14
C LEU A 18 9.27 -4.78 -5.44
N LYS A 19 9.59 -5.02 -6.73
CA LYS A 19 10.93 -5.44 -7.15
C LYS A 19 11.99 -4.42 -6.74
N LEU A 20 11.76 -3.13 -7.00
CA LEU A 20 12.73 -2.06 -6.69
C LEU A 20 13.04 -1.97 -5.18
N ILE A 21 12.05 -2.19 -4.31
CA ILE A 21 12.25 -2.13 -2.86
C ILE A 21 12.76 -3.45 -2.27
N GLY A 22 13.03 -4.47 -3.09
CA GLY A 22 13.57 -5.77 -2.69
C GLY A 22 12.53 -6.71 -2.07
N LEU A 23 11.28 -6.62 -2.55
CA LEU A 23 10.14 -7.41 -2.08
C LEU A 23 9.41 -8.09 -3.24
N ASP A 24 10.18 -8.60 -4.20
CA ASP A 24 9.75 -9.30 -5.41
C ASP A 24 8.87 -10.54 -5.13
N LYS A 25 9.02 -11.16 -3.95
CA LYS A 25 8.20 -12.29 -3.51
C LYS A 25 6.78 -11.90 -3.09
N LEU A 26 6.54 -10.61 -2.79
CA LEU A 26 5.20 -10.14 -2.43
C LEU A 26 4.34 -10.00 -3.68
N LYS A 27 3.04 -10.22 -3.52
CA LYS A 27 2.07 -10.15 -4.61
C LYS A 27 1.20 -8.91 -4.42
N PHE A 28 1.09 -8.07 -5.44
CA PHE A 28 0.11 -7.00 -5.46
C PHE A 28 -1.14 -7.41 -6.22
N ARG A 29 -2.32 -6.98 -5.76
CA ARG A 29 -3.57 -7.01 -6.55
C ARG A 29 -4.43 -5.76 -6.27
N PRO A 30 -5.04 -5.13 -7.28
CA PRO A 30 -6.09 -4.15 -7.05
C PRO A 30 -7.22 -4.73 -6.18
N MET A 31 -7.63 -3.98 -5.17
CA MET A 31 -8.74 -4.36 -4.32
C MET A 31 -10.06 -4.15 -5.08
N ARG A 32 -10.82 -5.23 -5.25
CA ARG A 32 -12.21 -5.17 -5.70
C ARG A 32 -13.13 -5.06 -4.49
N ARG A 33 -13.92 -4.00 -4.43
CA ARG A 33 -14.95 -3.85 -3.38
C ARG A 33 -16.19 -4.65 -3.77
N ARG A 34 -16.91 -5.17 -2.78
CA ARG A 34 -18.21 -5.80 -2.98
C ARG A 34 -19.33 -4.77 -3.22
N ASN A 35 -19.22 -3.58 -2.59
CA ASN A 35 -20.15 -2.47 -2.74
C ASN A 35 -19.41 -1.18 -3.10
N ASP A 36 -19.88 -0.50 -4.15
CA ASP A 36 -19.30 0.79 -4.59
C ASP A 36 -19.74 1.99 -3.75
N ARG A 37 -20.88 1.87 -3.06
CA ARG A 37 -21.38 2.92 -2.15
C ARG A 37 -20.67 2.85 -0.81
N LEU A 38 -19.67 3.70 -0.64
CA LEU A 38 -18.98 3.87 0.63
C LEU A 38 -19.68 4.90 1.51
N ASN A 39 -20.02 4.50 2.73
CA ASN A 39 -20.34 5.47 3.76
C ASN A 39 -19.04 6.12 4.25
N THR A 40 -18.67 7.25 3.66
CA THR A 40 -17.45 8.01 4.03
C THR A 40 -17.50 8.58 5.45
N LYS A 41 -18.66 8.57 6.13
CA LYS A 41 -18.79 8.92 7.55
C LYS A 41 -18.30 7.79 8.48
N ARG A 42 -18.09 6.58 7.96
CA ARG A 42 -17.51 5.45 8.71
C ARG A 42 -16.10 5.15 8.19
N GLY A 43 -15.26 4.59 9.06
CA GLY A 43 -13.92 4.14 8.67
C GLY A 43 -13.99 3.11 7.53
N PHE A 44 -13.07 3.21 6.58
CA PHE A 44 -12.96 2.26 5.47
C PHE A 44 -11.51 1.89 5.20
N VAL A 45 -11.30 0.68 4.68
CA VAL A 45 -9.98 0.16 4.36
C VAL A 45 -9.54 0.69 2.99
N ILE A 46 -8.31 1.20 2.93
CA ILE A 46 -7.66 1.72 1.70
C ILE A 46 -6.62 0.72 1.17
N GLY A 47 -5.89 0.08 2.07
CA GLY A 47 -4.90 -0.95 1.78
C GLY A 47 -4.98 -2.02 2.86
N ARG A 48 -4.66 -3.25 2.48
CA ARG A 48 -4.44 -4.35 3.42
C ARG A 48 -3.30 -5.21 2.92
N THR A 49 -2.60 -5.82 3.86
CA THR A 49 -1.53 -6.75 3.60
C THR A 49 -1.74 -8.01 4.42
N ASN A 50 -1.50 -9.18 3.81
CA ASN A 50 -1.47 -10.44 4.52
C ASN A 50 -0.01 -10.84 4.76
N LEU A 51 0.42 -10.76 6.02
CA LEU A 51 1.79 -11.08 6.43
C LEU A 51 2.18 -12.55 6.23
N LYS A 52 1.20 -13.47 6.19
CA LYS A 52 1.45 -14.89 5.96
C LYS A 52 1.60 -15.21 4.48
N THR A 53 0.71 -14.68 3.64
CA THR A 53 0.67 -15.02 2.21
C THR A 53 1.46 -14.07 1.32
N GLY A 54 1.89 -12.91 1.84
CA GLY A 54 2.58 -11.88 1.06
C GLY A 54 1.68 -11.08 0.11
N LEU A 55 0.35 -11.25 0.19
CA LEU A 55 -0.59 -10.55 -0.67
C LEU A 55 -0.90 -9.14 -0.13
N ILE A 56 -0.57 -8.12 -0.92
CA ILE A 56 -0.96 -6.74 -0.72
C ILE A 56 -2.12 -6.41 -1.66
N THR A 57 -3.19 -5.84 -1.12
CA THR A 57 -4.29 -5.32 -1.92
C THR A 57 -4.61 -3.88 -1.57
N ILE A 58 -4.75 -3.02 -2.59
CA ILE A 58 -5.01 -1.59 -2.42
C ILE A 58 -6.22 -1.20 -3.25
N ASP A 59 -7.12 -0.42 -2.68
CA ASP A 59 -8.20 0.20 -3.45
C ASP A 59 -7.62 1.31 -4.32
N ILE A 60 -7.64 1.09 -5.63
CA ILE A 60 -7.06 2.00 -6.63
C ILE A 60 -8.04 3.11 -7.01
N TRP A 61 -9.27 3.07 -6.50
CA TRP A 61 -10.32 4.03 -6.79
C TRP A 61 -10.63 4.90 -5.58
N THR A 62 -10.99 6.15 -5.80
CA THR A 62 -11.31 7.09 -4.73
C THR A 62 -12.55 6.62 -3.94
N PRO A 63 -12.57 6.80 -2.62
CA PRO A 63 -13.64 6.27 -1.76
C PRO A 63 -15.04 6.80 -2.12
N LYS A 64 -15.16 8.10 -2.35
CA LYS A 64 -16.45 8.78 -2.56
C LYS A 64 -16.95 8.68 -4.00
N PHE A 65 -16.08 8.94 -4.96
CA PHE A 65 -16.46 9.14 -6.36
C PHE A 65 -16.07 7.98 -7.27
N ARG A 66 -15.39 6.96 -6.74
CA ARG A 66 -14.84 5.82 -7.50
C ARG A 66 -14.03 6.23 -8.74
N LYS A 67 -13.40 7.41 -8.70
CA LYS A 67 -12.46 7.90 -9.72
C LYS A 67 -11.07 7.27 -9.53
N PRO A 68 -10.26 7.06 -10.58
CA PRO A 68 -8.89 6.57 -10.44
C PRO A 68 -8.10 7.39 -9.42
N LYS A 69 -7.41 6.74 -8.47
CA LYS A 69 -6.47 7.43 -7.59
C LYS A 69 -5.21 7.80 -8.37
N ALA A 70 -4.57 8.89 -7.95
CA ALA A 70 -3.22 9.19 -8.43
C ALA A 70 -2.29 8.00 -8.13
N VAL A 71 -1.51 7.57 -9.13
CA VAL A 71 -0.54 6.48 -9.00
C VAL A 71 0.42 6.72 -7.83
N ALA A 72 0.83 7.98 -7.62
CA ALA A 72 1.62 8.42 -6.48
C ALA A 72 1.00 8.06 -5.11
N SER A 73 -0.33 8.15 -4.99
CA SER A 73 -1.06 7.82 -3.75
C SER A 73 -1.10 6.30 -3.53
N ILE A 74 -1.30 5.55 -4.63
CA ILE A 74 -1.26 4.08 -4.62
C ILE A 74 0.13 3.59 -4.22
N LEU A 75 1.20 4.14 -4.80
CA LEU A 75 2.58 3.80 -4.49
C LEU A 75 2.97 4.12 -3.04
N ARG A 76 2.47 5.24 -2.46
CA ARG A 76 2.66 5.54 -1.03
C ARG A 76 1.97 4.52 -0.14
N THR A 77 0.75 4.11 -0.52
CA THR A 77 0.02 3.07 0.19
C THR A 77 0.75 1.72 0.07
N LEU A 78 1.25 1.37 -1.11
CA LEU A 78 2.06 0.17 -1.33
C LEU A 78 3.31 0.17 -0.46
N ALA A 79 4.03 1.29 -0.37
CA ALA A 79 5.21 1.43 0.48
C ALA A 79 4.89 1.25 1.97
N HIS A 80 3.69 1.67 2.41
CA HIS A 80 3.18 1.44 3.76
C HIS A 80 2.91 -0.05 4.01
N GLU A 81 2.12 -0.69 3.13
CA GLU A 81 1.77 -2.11 3.25
C GLU A 81 2.99 -3.02 3.17
N ALA A 82 3.96 -2.69 2.30
CA ALA A 82 5.23 -3.37 2.18
C ALA A 82 6.12 -3.21 3.42
N ALA A 83 6.07 -2.06 4.10
CA ALA A 83 6.84 -1.85 5.31
C ALA A 83 6.38 -2.76 6.46
N HIS A 84 5.13 -3.20 6.48
CA HIS A 84 4.66 -4.20 7.47
C HIS A 84 5.35 -5.57 7.29
N HIS A 85 5.83 -5.90 6.08
CA HIS A 85 6.64 -7.12 5.89
C HIS A 85 8.08 -6.94 6.34
N GLN A 86 8.64 -5.74 6.20
CA GLN A 86 10.02 -5.43 6.58
C GLN A 86 10.18 -5.12 8.08
N LYS A 87 9.11 -4.58 8.69
CA LYS A 87 9.00 -4.14 10.08
C LYS A 87 7.64 -4.58 10.62
N PRO A 88 7.49 -5.89 10.89
CA PRO A 88 6.22 -6.46 11.30
C PRO A 88 5.72 -5.85 12.61
N PRO A 89 4.39 -5.81 12.79
CA PRO A 89 3.80 -5.44 14.06
C PRO A 89 4.19 -6.46 15.14
N TYR A 90 4.36 -5.98 16.36
CA TYR A 90 4.71 -6.80 17.51
C TYR A 90 3.90 -6.38 18.73
N ARG A 91 3.94 -7.18 19.80
CA ARG A 91 3.30 -6.86 21.08
C ARG A 91 4.32 -6.35 22.07
N SER A 92 3.93 -5.34 22.86
CA SER A 92 4.77 -4.78 23.92
C SER A 92 3.93 -4.47 25.15
N ARG A 93 4.52 -4.51 26.34
CA ARG A 93 3.87 -3.98 27.56
C ARG A 93 4.08 -2.46 27.64
N PHE A 94 3.03 -1.72 27.93
CA PHE A 94 3.09 -0.28 28.17
C PHE A 94 2.13 0.08 29.30
N ARG A 95 2.67 0.64 30.39
CA ARG A 95 1.90 0.97 31.60
C ARG A 95 1.04 -0.21 32.08
N GLY A 96 1.63 -1.40 32.17
CA GLY A 96 0.95 -2.63 32.59
C GLY A 96 0.14 -3.35 31.50
N HIS A 97 -0.29 -2.67 30.44
CA HIS A 97 -1.14 -3.23 29.39
C HIS A 97 -0.35 -3.85 28.23
N LEU A 98 -0.83 -4.96 27.68
CA LEU A 98 -0.31 -5.55 26.45
C LEU A 98 -0.91 -4.82 25.24
N ILE A 99 -0.07 -4.14 24.46
CA ILE A 99 -0.51 -3.36 23.30
C ILE A 99 0.09 -3.89 22.00
N ASN A 100 -0.65 -3.79 20.90
CA ASN A 100 -0.16 -4.07 19.56
C ASN A 100 0.54 -2.82 19.00
N ARG A 101 1.82 -2.93 18.65
CA ARG A 101 2.62 -1.88 18.01
C ARG A 101 2.57 -2.08 16.49
N GLY A 102 1.54 -1.53 15.85
CA GLY A 102 1.38 -1.56 14.39
C GLY A 102 2.27 -0.57 13.64
N HIS A 103 2.43 0.64 14.19
CA HIS A 103 3.08 1.76 13.51
C HIS A 103 4.04 2.49 14.47
N TYR A 104 5.21 1.92 14.67
CA TYR A 104 6.24 2.46 15.56
C TYR A 104 7.26 3.31 14.78
N PRO A 105 8.12 4.11 15.44
CA PRO A 105 9.01 5.04 14.73
C PRO A 105 9.92 4.39 13.68
N VAL A 106 10.43 3.18 13.94
CA VAL A 106 11.24 2.42 12.97
C VAL A 106 10.42 2.03 11.74
N PHE A 107 9.15 1.64 11.93
CA PHE A 107 8.23 1.37 10.82
C PHE A 107 8.09 2.59 9.92
N TYR A 108 7.83 3.78 10.49
CA TYR A 108 7.71 5.01 9.68
C TYR A 108 8.99 5.35 8.92
N ARG A 109 10.16 5.17 9.55
CA ARG A 109 11.45 5.32 8.86
C ARG A 109 11.58 4.37 7.67
N GLN A 110 11.09 3.14 7.80
CA GLN A 110 11.10 2.16 6.71
C GLN A 110 10.14 2.57 5.57
N VAL A 111 8.94 3.05 5.89
CA VAL A 111 8.01 3.62 4.88
C VAL A 111 8.68 4.76 4.11
N THR A 112 9.29 5.71 4.82
CA THR A 112 10.01 6.82 4.19
C THR A 112 11.16 6.34 3.31
N ARG A 113 11.91 5.32 3.75
CA ARG A 113 12.99 4.71 2.95
C ARG A 113 12.45 4.09 1.66
N ASN A 114 11.35 3.35 1.74
CA ASN A 114 10.70 2.77 0.56
C ASN A 114 10.26 3.86 -0.43
N ILE A 115 9.57 4.90 0.05
CA ILE A 115 9.14 6.03 -0.79
C ILE A 115 10.34 6.74 -1.45
N LYS A 116 11.44 6.95 -0.70
CA LYS A 116 12.67 7.55 -1.25
C LYS A 116 13.27 6.71 -2.38
N LYS A 117 13.27 5.38 -2.26
CA LYS A 117 13.71 4.49 -3.35
C LYS A 117 12.83 4.66 -4.59
N LEU A 118 11.50 4.62 -4.41
CA LEU A 118 10.55 4.80 -5.53
C LEU A 118 10.72 6.14 -6.24
N LYS A 119 10.96 7.22 -5.49
CA LYS A 119 11.20 8.56 -6.04
C LYS A 119 12.49 8.69 -6.85
N LYS A 120 13.52 7.90 -6.52
CA LYS A 120 14.82 7.93 -7.20
C LYS A 120 14.82 7.14 -8.51
N ASP A 121 13.84 6.25 -8.71
CA ASP A 121 13.72 5.48 -9.94
C ASP A 121 13.27 6.34 -11.12
N LYS A 122 13.84 6.12 -12.31
CA LYS A 122 13.56 6.92 -13.51
C LYS A 122 12.09 6.85 -13.94
N ILE A 123 11.47 5.68 -13.83
CA ILE A 123 10.11 5.44 -14.28
C ILE A 123 9.13 5.79 -13.16
N LEU A 124 9.30 5.17 -11.99
CA LEU A 124 8.37 5.34 -10.86
C LEU A 124 8.44 6.74 -10.25
N GLY A 125 9.61 7.39 -10.31
CA GLY A 125 9.81 8.76 -9.84
C GLY A 125 8.93 9.77 -10.56
N SER A 126 8.64 9.56 -11.84
CA SER A 126 7.77 10.43 -12.64
C SER A 126 6.36 10.58 -12.06
N TYR A 127 5.86 9.57 -11.34
CA TYR A 127 4.55 9.63 -10.70
C TYR A 127 4.53 10.49 -9.44
N PHE A 128 5.68 10.83 -8.85
CA PHE A 128 5.75 11.63 -7.61
C PHE A 128 5.95 13.11 -7.86
N ILE A 129 6.31 13.50 -9.09
CA ILE A 129 6.51 14.89 -9.50
C ILE A 129 5.14 15.46 -9.82
N LYS A 130 4.70 16.43 -9.01
CA LYS A 130 3.54 17.25 -9.26
C LYS A 130 3.80 18.63 -8.68
#